data_AF-A0AA96S4U5-F1
#
_entry.id   AF-A0AA96S4U5-F1
#
_cell.length_a   1.000
_cell.length_b   1.000
_cell.length_c   1.000
_cell.angle_alpha   90.00
_cell.angle_beta   90.00
_cell.angle_gamma   90.00
#
_symmetry.space_group_name_H-M   'P 1'
#
loop_
_entity.id
_entity.type
_entity.pdbx_description
1 polymer ?
#
loop_
_entity_poly.entity_id
_entity_poly.type
_entity_poly.pdbx_seq_one_letter_code
_entity_poly.pdbx_strand_id
1 'polypeptide(L)'
;MEFENDNHIVEETTEVTETTEIETQQTETNEPPATTQEEFDVIKYNKEEVRIPVSERQSYLQKGYNYDKVQQKANDYEQHLQKVAQLTGYSSIDELVQASQQFEEQQRIQQEAQRLGMDEEAYRQYIAPVNQELTSVKQQLEEMRRESIHKQIDAELNELKKDENFSKYEKETFEMATKYNMTLTEAYEFASLRGLKEQIPSIQQQAEQKVVDQIKARQGKHVETHDENAMVNLGLSEEEITMAKNMGISPEEYAKWK
;
A
#
# COMPACT_ATOMS: atom_id res chain seq x y z
N MET A 1 22.93 -32.35 -33.21
CA MET A 1 22.99 -30.88 -33.12
C MET A 1 22.20 -30.50 -31.89
N GLU A 2 22.96 -30.33 -30.82
CA GLU A 2 22.55 -29.66 -29.59
C GLU A 2 22.11 -28.22 -29.92
N PHE A 3 21.15 -27.69 -29.18
CA PHE A 3 21.38 -26.64 -28.19
C PHE A 3 20.15 -26.55 -27.29
N GLU A 4 20.32 -27.02 -26.06
CA GLU A 4 19.46 -26.77 -24.91
C GLU A 4 19.54 -25.29 -24.53
N ASN A 5 18.39 -24.67 -24.26
CA ASN A 5 18.31 -23.35 -23.63
C ASN A 5 18.15 -23.57 -22.12
N ASP A 6 19.27 -23.52 -21.40
CA ASP A 6 19.33 -23.43 -19.95
C ASP A 6 18.82 -22.05 -19.50
N ASN A 7 17.66 -22.05 -18.85
CA ASN A 7 17.18 -20.92 -18.08
C ASN A 7 17.51 -21.20 -16.61
N HIS A 8 18.70 -20.79 -16.18
CA HIS A 8 19.13 -20.92 -14.79
C HIS A 8 18.86 -19.61 -14.04
N ILE A 9 17.87 -19.69 -13.15
CA ILE A 9 17.53 -18.73 -12.12
C ILE A 9 18.38 -19.10 -10.89
N VAL A 10 19.09 -18.12 -10.32
CA VAL A 10 19.71 -18.16 -8.99
C VAL A 10 19.49 -16.74 -8.42
N GLU A 11 18.65 -16.53 -7.39
CA GLU A 11 18.97 -16.65 -5.94
C GLU A 11 20.15 -15.72 -5.57
N GLU A 12 20.22 -14.92 -4.52
CA GLU A 12 19.76 -14.93 -3.13
C GLU A 12 20.17 -13.52 -2.58
N THR A 13 19.35 -12.82 -1.80
CA THR A 13 19.42 -12.74 -0.31
C THR A 13 20.57 -11.91 0.28
N THR A 14 20.24 -10.88 1.08
CA THR A 14 20.81 -10.51 2.40
C THR A 14 20.20 -9.15 2.86
N GLU A 15 19.38 -9.10 3.92
CA GLU A 15 19.71 -8.91 5.37
C GLU A 15 20.46 -7.58 5.63
N VAL A 16 19.87 -6.54 6.25
CA VAL A 16 19.46 -6.31 7.66
C VAL A 16 20.64 -6.19 8.66
N THR A 17 20.47 -5.26 9.61
CA THR A 17 21.24 -4.90 10.84
C THR A 17 22.47 -3.99 10.66
N GLU A 18 22.54 -2.76 11.19
CA GLU A 18 22.32 -2.15 12.53
C GLU A 18 23.58 -2.17 13.44
N THR A 19 23.93 -0.97 13.94
CA THR A 19 24.79 -0.62 15.11
C THR A 19 26.32 -0.63 14.95
N THR A 20 26.98 0.52 15.20
CA THR A 20 27.73 0.83 16.45
C THR A 20 28.65 2.05 16.27
N GLU A 21 28.50 3.04 17.16
CA GLU A 21 29.37 4.20 17.42
C GLU A 21 30.81 3.77 17.78
N ILE A 22 31.85 4.61 17.68
CA ILE A 22 32.41 5.34 18.83
C ILE A 22 33.51 6.34 18.37
N GLU A 23 33.34 7.57 18.84
CA GLU A 23 34.27 8.62 19.34
C GLU A 23 35.40 9.31 18.55
N THR A 24 35.26 10.66 18.60
CA THR A 24 36.26 11.73 18.91
C THR A 24 37.30 12.10 17.84
N GLN A 25 37.63 13.37 17.56
CA GLN A 25 37.47 14.62 18.33
C GLN A 25 37.55 15.84 17.38
N GLN A 26 36.85 16.90 17.77
CA GLN A 26 36.68 18.18 17.08
C GLN A 26 37.97 19.00 16.89
N THR A 27 38.02 19.78 15.81
CA THR A 27 38.23 21.24 15.90
C THR A 27 37.53 21.92 14.72
N GLU A 28 36.46 22.67 15.02
CA GLU A 28 35.84 23.62 14.11
C GLU A 28 36.75 24.84 13.89
N THR A 29 36.92 25.25 12.64
CA THR A 29 37.08 26.66 12.28
C THR A 29 36.40 26.87 10.93
N ASN A 30 35.23 27.52 10.97
CA ASN A 30 34.38 28.00 9.89
C ASN A 30 35.00 28.07 8.48
N GLU A 31 34.66 27.07 7.65
CA GLU A 31 34.47 27.23 6.20
C GLU A 31 32.96 27.20 5.90
N PRO A 32 32.44 28.04 4.99
CA PRO A 32 31.09 27.83 4.45
C PRO A 32 31.06 26.45 3.74
N PRO A 33 29.98 25.68 3.85
CA PRO A 33 29.99 24.26 3.52
C PRO A 33 30.35 24.04 2.06
N ALA A 34 31.24 23.08 1.81
CA ALA A 34 31.42 22.48 0.50
C ALA A 34 30.08 21.87 0.07
N THR A 35 29.31 22.67 -0.66
CA THR A 35 28.10 22.23 -1.36
C THR A 35 28.51 21.02 -2.19
N THR A 36 27.93 19.84 -1.92
CA THR A 36 27.88 18.76 -2.90
C THR A 36 27.30 19.40 -4.16
N GLN A 37 28.15 19.71 -5.13
CA GLN A 37 27.70 20.21 -6.42
C GLN A 37 26.98 19.03 -7.06
N GLU A 38 25.65 18.99 -6.91
CA GLU A 38 24.83 18.23 -7.84
C GLU A 38 25.20 18.78 -9.22
N GLU A 39 25.98 18.00 -9.98
CA GLU A 39 26.24 18.35 -11.36
C GLU A 39 24.88 18.36 -12.07
N PHE A 40 24.58 19.46 -12.77
CA PHE A 40 23.37 19.62 -13.55
C PHE A 40 23.72 19.59 -15.02
N ASP A 41 22.99 18.80 -15.77
CA ASP A 41 23.03 18.79 -17.22
C ASP A 41 21.86 19.59 -17.79
N VAL A 42 22.14 20.32 -18.87
CA VAL A 42 21.11 20.99 -19.67
C VAL A 42 20.76 20.07 -20.83
N ILE A 43 19.59 19.44 -20.77
CA ILE A 43 19.07 18.59 -21.84
C ILE A 43 17.82 19.22 -22.44
N LYS A 44 17.68 19.13 -23.76
CA LYS A 44 16.51 19.59 -24.48
C LYS A 44 15.40 18.54 -24.39
N TYR A 45 14.36 18.81 -23.63
CA TYR A 45 13.18 17.95 -23.48
C TYR A 45 11.93 18.73 -23.89
N ASN A 46 11.07 18.14 -24.73
CA ASN A 46 9.87 18.80 -25.26
C ASN A 46 10.12 20.20 -25.86
N LYS A 47 11.29 20.39 -26.49
CA LYS A 47 11.77 21.65 -27.08
C LYS A 47 12.20 22.74 -26.07
N GLU A 48 12.23 22.45 -24.78
CA GLU A 48 12.71 23.35 -23.73
C GLU A 48 14.02 22.87 -23.11
N GLU A 49 14.86 23.81 -22.65
CA GLU A 49 16.11 23.50 -21.95
C GLU A 49 15.81 23.22 -20.47
N VAL A 50 15.90 21.96 -20.08
CA VAL A 50 15.66 21.54 -18.69
C VAL A 50 17.00 21.25 -18.02
N ARG A 51 17.24 21.90 -16.88
CA ARG A 51 18.36 21.61 -15.99
C ARG A 51 17.97 20.43 -15.11
N ILE A 52 18.66 19.31 -15.28
CA ILE A 52 18.38 18.08 -14.53
C ILE A 52 19.65 17.60 -13.82
N PRO A 53 19.54 17.02 -12.61
CA PRO A 53 20.68 16.43 -11.95
C PRO A 53 21.22 15.25 -12.78
N VAL A 54 22.53 15.00 -12.72
CA VAL A 54 23.19 13.91 -13.49
C VAL A 54 22.54 12.53 -13.26
N SER A 55 21.98 12.29 -12.06
CA SER A 55 21.24 11.05 -11.73
C SER A 55 20.02 10.84 -12.62
N GLU A 56 19.33 11.91 -13.03
CA GLU A 56 18.11 11.84 -13.84
C GLU A 56 18.36 11.95 -15.35
N ARG A 57 19.61 12.25 -15.76
CA ARG A 57 20.05 12.43 -17.15
C ARG A 57 19.54 11.34 -18.09
N GLN A 58 19.76 10.07 -17.73
CA GLN A 58 19.39 8.93 -18.57
C GLN A 58 17.87 8.82 -18.77
N SER A 59 17.09 9.12 -17.72
CA SER A 59 15.63 9.10 -17.77
C SER A 59 15.08 10.13 -18.75
N TYR A 60 15.58 11.37 -18.70
CA TYR A 60 15.14 12.42 -19.62
C TYR A 60 15.61 12.22 -21.05
N LEU A 61 16.83 11.72 -21.26
CA LEU A 61 17.31 11.35 -22.59
C LEU A 61 16.46 10.24 -23.21
N GLN A 62 16.09 9.22 -22.42
CA GLN A 62 15.22 8.15 -22.87
C GLN A 62 13.82 8.67 -23.23
N LYS A 63 13.25 9.57 -22.40
CA LYS A 63 11.97 10.22 -22.70
C LYS A 63 12.04 11.06 -23.98
N GLY A 64 13.12 11.81 -24.20
CA GLY A 64 13.35 12.56 -25.43
C GLY A 64 13.45 11.66 -26.66
N TYR A 65 14.25 10.59 -26.59
CA TYR A 65 14.37 9.61 -27.66
C TYR A 65 13.04 8.91 -27.98
N ASN A 66 12.26 8.57 -26.96
CA ASN A 66 10.92 8.00 -27.13
C ASN A 66 9.97 9.00 -27.79
N TYR A 67 10.02 10.27 -27.38
CA TYR A 67 9.24 11.34 -27.99
C TYR A 67 9.58 11.51 -29.47
N ASP A 68 10.86 11.56 -29.83
CA ASP A 68 11.32 11.66 -31.21
C ASP A 68 10.83 10.47 -32.06
N LYS A 69 10.91 9.25 -31.51
CA LYS A 69 10.38 8.05 -32.17
C LYS A 69 8.87 8.12 -32.39
N VAL A 70 8.12 8.58 -31.39
CA VAL A 70 6.66 8.74 -31.52
C VAL A 70 6.34 9.81 -32.55
N GLN A 71 7.07 10.92 -32.57
CA GLN A 71 6.89 11.99 -33.55
C GLN A 71 7.21 11.51 -34.98
N GLN A 72 8.28 10.74 -35.17
CA GLN A 72 8.61 10.13 -36.46
C GLN A 72 7.47 9.22 -36.94
N LYS A 73 7.00 8.31 -36.08
CA LYS A 73 5.87 7.44 -36.41
C LYS A 73 4.60 8.22 -36.72
N ALA A 74 4.31 9.29 -35.97
CA ALA A 74 3.15 10.14 -36.22
C ALA A 74 3.22 10.78 -37.61
N ASN A 75 4.39 11.33 -37.98
CA ASN A 75 4.61 11.89 -39.31
C ASN A 75 4.47 10.83 -40.41
N ASP A 76 5.00 9.62 -40.20
CA ASP A 76 4.86 8.52 -41.16
C ASP A 76 3.38 8.15 -41.37
N TYR A 77 2.62 8.01 -40.28
CA TYR A 77 1.18 7.74 -40.35
C TYR A 77 0.41 8.85 -41.05
N GLU A 78 0.73 10.10 -40.76
CA GLU A 78 0.11 11.26 -41.42
C GLU A 78 0.35 11.22 -42.94
N GLN A 79 1.58 10.94 -43.37
CA GLN A 79 1.88 10.78 -44.80
C GLN A 79 1.13 9.60 -45.44
N HIS A 80 0.99 8.48 -44.73
CA HIS A 80 0.23 7.34 -45.21
C HIS A 80 -1.26 7.68 -45.34
N LEU A 81 -1.85 8.34 -44.34
CA LEU A 81 -3.25 8.79 -44.38
C LEU A 81 -3.47 9.81 -45.49
N GLN A 82 -2.53 10.72 -45.72
CA GLN A 82 -2.61 11.68 -46.81
C GLN A 82 -2.58 10.99 -48.18
N LYS A 83 -1.74 9.95 -48.35
CA LYS A 83 -1.75 9.12 -49.56
C LYS A 83 -3.08 8.38 -49.73
N VAL A 84 -3.63 7.82 -48.66
CA VAL A 84 -4.95 7.17 -48.71
C VAL A 84 -6.01 8.17 -49.13
N ALA A 85 -6.06 9.35 -48.52
CA ALA A 85 -6.99 10.42 -48.87
C ALA A 85 -6.90 10.76 -50.36
N GLN A 86 -5.69 11.00 -50.87
CA GLN A 86 -5.44 11.27 -52.29
C GLN A 86 -5.88 10.12 -53.21
N LEU A 87 -5.59 8.86 -52.84
CA LEU A 87 -6.00 7.67 -53.61
C LEU A 87 -7.52 7.52 -53.67
N THR A 88 -8.21 7.88 -52.58
CA THR A 88 -9.68 7.87 -52.51
C THR A 88 -10.32 9.13 -53.11
N GLY A 89 -9.52 10.11 -53.54
CA GLY A 89 -9.99 11.34 -54.19
C GLY A 89 -10.35 12.49 -53.24
N TYR A 90 -10.04 12.38 -51.94
CA TYR A 90 -10.22 13.47 -50.97
C TYR A 90 -9.00 14.40 -50.95
N SER A 91 -9.24 15.68 -50.67
CA SER A 91 -8.22 16.74 -50.71
C SER A 91 -7.36 16.79 -49.45
N SER A 92 -7.90 16.33 -48.31
CA SER A 92 -7.22 16.30 -47.03
C SER A 92 -7.58 15.06 -46.21
N ILE A 93 -6.77 14.77 -45.18
CA ILE A 93 -7.07 13.73 -44.19
C ILE A 93 -8.38 14.06 -43.47
N ASP A 94 -8.60 15.33 -43.13
CA ASP A 94 -9.82 15.77 -42.44
C ASP A 94 -11.08 15.49 -43.26
N GLU A 95 -11.02 15.74 -44.58
CA GLU A 95 -12.14 15.45 -45.49
C GLU A 95 -12.41 13.94 -45.57
N LEU A 96 -11.35 13.12 -45.67
CA LEU A 96 -11.47 11.67 -45.62
C LEU A 96 -12.11 11.19 -44.30
N VAL A 97 -11.69 11.76 -43.17
CA VAL A 97 -12.22 11.40 -41.84
C VAL A 97 -13.69 11.77 -41.73
N GLN A 98 -14.08 12.99 -42.15
CA GLN A 98 -15.48 13.41 -42.16
C GLN A 98 -16.34 12.52 -43.05
N ALA A 99 -15.86 12.21 -44.26
CA ALA A 99 -16.57 11.33 -45.18
C ALA A 99 -16.70 9.90 -44.62
N SER A 100 -15.65 9.38 -43.96
CA SER A 100 -15.70 8.08 -43.29
C SER A 100 -16.73 8.07 -42.16
N GLN A 101 -16.77 9.11 -41.33
CA GLN A 101 -17.75 9.25 -40.24
C GLN A 101 -19.18 9.30 -40.76
N GLN A 102 -19.43 10.08 -41.82
CA GLN A 102 -20.75 10.15 -42.45
C GLN A 102 -21.16 8.80 -43.05
N PHE A 103 -20.24 8.09 -43.69
CA PHE A 103 -20.50 6.77 -44.24
C PHE A 103 -20.83 5.75 -43.14
N GLU A 104 -20.07 5.73 -42.05
CA GLU A 104 -20.32 4.87 -40.89
C GLU A 104 -21.67 5.17 -40.24
N GLU A 105 -22.01 6.45 -40.07
CA GLU A 105 -23.29 6.87 -39.54
C GLU A 105 -24.45 6.44 -40.45
N GLN A 106 -24.29 6.59 -41.77
CA GLN A 106 -25.30 6.11 -42.73
C GLN A 106 -25.47 4.60 -42.67
N GLN A 107 -24.39 3.83 -42.63
CA GLN A 107 -24.42 2.37 -42.48
C GLN A 107 -25.14 1.95 -41.20
N ARG A 108 -24.82 2.61 -40.07
CA ARG A 108 -25.47 2.33 -38.79
C ARG A 108 -26.97 2.62 -38.86
N ILE A 109 -27.36 3.77 -39.41
CA ILE A 109 -28.77 4.16 -39.57
C ILE A 109 -29.51 3.14 -40.44
N GLN A 110 -28.92 2.74 -41.56
CA GLN A 110 -29.52 1.74 -42.45
C GLN A 110 -29.73 0.40 -41.74
N GLN A 111 -28.73 -0.09 -41.00
CA GLN A 111 -28.85 -1.33 -40.24
C GLN A 111 -29.88 -1.24 -39.12
N GLU A 112 -29.90 -0.14 -38.36
CA GLU A 112 -30.85 0.08 -37.27
C GLU A 112 -32.29 0.23 -37.79
N ALA A 113 -32.49 0.96 -38.90
CA ALA A 113 -33.77 1.12 -39.56
C ALA A 113 -34.30 -0.22 -40.10
N GLN A 114 -33.45 -1.00 -40.79
CA GLN A 114 -33.79 -2.36 -41.25
C GLN A 114 -34.17 -3.28 -40.09
N ARG A 115 -33.40 -3.25 -39.00
CA ARG A 115 -33.69 -4.06 -37.80
C ARG A 115 -35.05 -3.73 -37.19
N LEU A 116 -35.44 -2.47 -37.23
CA LEU A 116 -36.72 -1.99 -36.70
C LEU A 116 -37.86 -2.06 -37.72
N GLY A 117 -37.59 -2.51 -38.96
CA GLY A 117 -38.58 -2.61 -40.03
C GLY A 117 -39.16 -1.26 -40.45
N MET A 118 -38.36 -0.20 -40.36
CA MET A 118 -38.78 1.18 -40.64
C MET A 118 -37.93 1.80 -41.74
N ASP A 119 -38.48 2.83 -42.37
CA ASP A 119 -37.80 3.59 -43.41
C ASP A 119 -36.62 4.39 -42.84
N GLU A 120 -35.54 4.52 -43.62
CA GLU A 120 -34.31 5.19 -43.18
C GLU A 120 -34.55 6.68 -42.86
N GLU A 121 -35.39 7.36 -43.64
CA GLU A 121 -35.71 8.77 -43.45
C GLU A 121 -36.51 8.97 -42.15
N ALA A 122 -37.48 8.08 -41.90
CA ALA A 122 -38.26 8.07 -40.67
C ALA A 122 -37.37 7.78 -39.45
N TYR A 123 -36.40 6.87 -39.58
CA TYR A 123 -35.43 6.60 -38.52
C TYR A 123 -34.58 7.83 -38.20
N ARG A 124 -34.04 8.51 -39.24
CA ARG A 124 -33.24 9.74 -39.10
C ARG A 124 -34.00 10.84 -38.39
N GLN A 125 -35.27 11.03 -38.73
CA GLN A 125 -36.06 12.15 -38.22
C GLN A 125 -36.54 11.92 -36.78
N TYR A 126 -36.93 10.69 -36.43
CA TYR A 126 -37.63 10.42 -35.17
C TYR A 126 -36.82 9.62 -34.16
N ILE A 127 -36.00 8.66 -34.60
CA ILE A 127 -35.36 7.70 -33.71
C ILE A 127 -33.88 8.03 -33.45
N ALA A 128 -33.15 8.46 -34.48
CA ALA A 128 -31.76 8.88 -34.35
C ALA A 128 -31.53 9.97 -33.28
N PRO A 129 -32.30 11.08 -33.24
CA PRO A 129 -32.11 12.10 -32.21
C PRO A 129 -32.45 11.58 -30.80
N VAL A 130 -33.51 10.77 -30.68
CA VAL A 130 -33.90 10.16 -29.40
C VAL A 130 -32.81 9.22 -28.88
N ASN A 131 -32.16 8.46 -29.75
CA ASN A 131 -31.04 7.59 -29.37
C ASN A 131 -29.80 8.38 -28.93
N GLN A 132 -29.53 9.52 -29.57
CA GLN A 132 -28.45 10.42 -29.16
C GLN A 132 -28.73 11.01 -27.78
N GLU A 133 -29.94 11.53 -27.53
CA GLU A 133 -30.36 12.04 -26.22
C GLU A 133 -30.32 10.94 -25.16
N LEU A 134 -30.84 9.75 -25.45
CA LEU A 134 -30.81 8.63 -24.53
C LEU A 134 -29.38 8.24 -24.14
N THR A 135 -28.45 8.30 -25.10
CA THR A 135 -27.03 8.01 -24.83
C THR A 135 -26.43 9.09 -23.93
N SER A 136 -26.72 10.37 -24.20
CA SER A 136 -26.27 11.49 -23.35
C SER A 136 -26.82 11.39 -21.93
N VAL A 137 -28.13 11.13 -21.78
CA VAL A 137 -28.78 10.97 -20.47
C VAL A 137 -28.21 9.77 -19.72
N LYS A 138 -27.97 8.63 -20.39
CA LYS A 138 -27.33 7.48 -19.77
C LYS A 138 -25.93 7.80 -19.27
N GLN A 139 -25.13 8.53 -20.07
CA GLN A 139 -23.79 8.97 -19.66
C GLN A 139 -23.85 9.89 -18.44
N GLN A 140 -24.75 10.87 -18.44
CA GLN A 140 -24.95 11.78 -17.30
C GLN A 140 -25.39 11.03 -16.05
N LEU A 141 -26.27 10.04 -16.19
CA LEU A 141 -26.74 9.23 -15.07
C LEU A 141 -25.64 8.35 -14.50
N GLU A 142 -24.82 7.72 -15.35
CA GLU A 142 -23.65 6.96 -14.91
C GLU A 142 -22.62 7.87 -14.23
N GLU A 143 -22.39 9.07 -14.75
CA GLU A 143 -21.49 10.06 -14.14
C GLU A 143 -22.00 10.48 -12.76
N MET A 144 -23.27 10.87 -12.64
CA MET A 144 -23.89 11.19 -11.35
C MET A 144 -23.81 10.03 -10.37
N ARG A 145 -24.03 8.79 -10.86
CA ARG A 145 -23.93 7.60 -10.02
C ARG A 145 -22.51 7.42 -9.50
N ARG A 146 -21.50 7.53 -10.37
CA ARG A 146 -20.09 7.46 -9.99
C ARG A 146 -19.73 8.55 -8.99
N GLU A 147 -20.14 9.79 -9.25
CA GLU A 147 -19.91 10.92 -8.35
C GLU A 147 -20.56 10.68 -6.99
N SER A 148 -21.79 10.16 -6.95
CA SER A 148 -22.49 9.84 -5.71
C SER A 148 -21.79 8.73 -4.90
N ILE A 149 -21.32 7.67 -5.58
CA ILE A 149 -20.55 6.58 -4.96
C ILE A 149 -19.23 7.13 -4.43
N HIS A 150 -18.54 7.96 -5.21
CA HIS A 150 -17.28 8.56 -4.80
C HIS A 150 -17.46 9.44 -3.55
N LYS A 151 -18.49 10.30 -3.53
CA LYS A 151 -18.83 11.12 -2.35
C LYS A 151 -19.17 10.26 -1.12
N GLN A 152 -19.86 9.14 -1.29
CA GLN A 152 -20.15 8.20 -0.21
C GLN A 152 -18.87 7.57 0.34
N ILE A 153 -18.01 7.05 -0.55
CA ILE A 153 -16.71 6.48 -0.17
C ILE A 153 -15.84 7.51 0.56
N ASP A 154 -15.77 8.75 0.05
CA ASP A 154 -14.98 9.81 0.66
C ASP A 154 -15.53 10.23 2.03
N ALA A 155 -16.85 10.26 2.19
CA ALA A 155 -17.49 10.52 3.47
C ALA A 155 -17.17 9.42 4.50
N GLU A 156 -17.35 8.15 4.12
CA GLU A 156 -17.01 6.99 4.95
C GLU A 156 -15.52 6.98 5.30
N LEU A 157 -14.64 7.23 4.33
CA LEU A 157 -13.20 7.28 4.55
C LEU A 157 -12.81 8.42 5.50
N ASN A 158 -13.43 9.59 5.39
CA ASN A 158 -13.18 10.72 6.29
C ASN A 158 -13.71 10.47 7.70
N GLU A 159 -14.80 9.71 7.86
CA GLU A 159 -15.28 9.29 9.17
C GLU A 159 -14.36 8.25 9.79
N LEU A 160 -13.94 7.25 9.02
CA LEU A 160 -13.06 6.17 9.47
C LEU A 160 -11.65 6.69 9.82
N LYS A 161 -11.12 7.66 9.07
CA LYS A 161 -9.83 8.32 9.38
C LYS A 161 -9.81 9.06 10.71
N LYS A 162 -10.96 9.33 11.34
CA LYS A 162 -11.02 9.92 12.69
C LYS A 162 -10.65 8.90 13.78
N ASP A 163 -10.73 7.60 13.50
CA ASP A 163 -10.30 6.55 14.42
C ASP A 163 -8.78 6.32 14.28
N GLU A 164 -8.06 6.40 15.40
CA GLU A 164 -6.61 6.16 15.46
C GLU A 164 -6.23 4.75 14.99
N ASN A 165 -7.13 3.77 15.12
CA ASN A 165 -6.89 2.40 14.73
C ASN A 165 -7.17 2.13 13.24
N PHE A 166 -7.78 3.07 12.50
CA PHE A 166 -8.09 2.89 11.09
C PHE A 166 -6.84 2.65 10.24
N SER A 167 -5.75 3.38 10.50
CA SER A 167 -4.50 3.22 9.74
C SER A 167 -3.91 1.81 9.83
N LYS A 168 -4.16 1.09 10.94
CA LYS A 168 -3.69 -0.29 11.14
C LYS A 168 -4.46 -1.31 10.28
N TYR A 169 -5.73 -1.04 10.00
CA TYR A 169 -6.64 -1.95 9.30
C TYR A 169 -7.07 -1.43 7.92
N GLU A 170 -6.53 -0.30 7.47
CA GLU A 170 -6.91 0.38 6.21
C GLU A 170 -6.82 -0.57 5.01
N LYS A 171 -5.67 -1.23 4.85
CA LYS A 171 -5.43 -2.16 3.74
C LYS A 171 -6.42 -3.34 3.75
N GLU A 172 -6.63 -3.95 4.92
CA GLU A 172 -7.56 -5.07 5.08
C GLU A 172 -9.01 -4.65 4.85
N THR A 173 -9.37 -3.42 5.24
CA THR A 173 -10.68 -2.81 5.01
C THR A 173 -10.96 -2.68 3.52
N PHE A 174 -10.02 -2.12 2.75
CA PHE A 174 -10.18 -2.00 1.28
C PHE A 174 -10.23 -3.37 0.59
N GLU A 175 -9.43 -4.33 1.04
CA GLU A 175 -9.45 -5.69 0.51
C GLU A 175 -10.80 -6.38 0.79
N MET A 176 -11.37 -6.22 1.99
CA MET A 176 -12.67 -6.79 2.34
C MET A 176 -13.83 -6.10 1.61
N ALA A 177 -13.82 -4.78 1.52
CA ALA A 177 -14.83 -4.01 0.78
C ALA A 177 -14.89 -4.47 -0.70
N THR A 178 -13.73 -4.65 -1.33
CA THR A 178 -13.62 -5.11 -2.72
C THR A 178 -14.05 -6.57 -2.87
N LYS A 179 -13.64 -7.45 -1.94
CA LYS A 179 -13.89 -8.90 -2.02
C LYS A 179 -15.35 -9.26 -1.79
N TYR A 180 -16.03 -8.56 -0.89
CA TYR A 180 -17.39 -8.89 -0.46
C TYR A 180 -18.44 -7.87 -0.94
N ASN A 181 -18.02 -6.84 -1.69
CA ASN A 181 -18.89 -5.78 -2.20
C ASN A 181 -19.74 -5.14 -1.09
N MET A 182 -19.08 -4.78 0.01
CA MET A 182 -19.66 -4.14 1.21
C MET A 182 -19.12 -2.71 1.38
N THR A 183 -19.75 -1.93 2.25
CA THR A 183 -19.31 -0.54 2.53
C THR A 183 -17.96 -0.52 3.25
N LEU A 184 -17.22 0.59 3.18
CA LEU A 184 -15.92 0.70 3.87
C LEU A 184 -16.12 0.62 5.38
N THR A 185 -17.23 1.15 5.87
CA THR A 185 -17.58 1.12 7.30
C THR A 185 -17.76 -0.31 7.80
N GLU A 186 -18.57 -1.12 7.11
CA GLU A 186 -18.77 -2.54 7.45
C GLU A 186 -17.46 -3.33 7.35
N ALA A 187 -16.68 -3.09 6.28
CA ALA A 187 -15.40 -3.75 6.10
C ALA A 187 -14.40 -3.40 7.22
N TYR A 188 -14.42 -2.18 7.74
CA TYR A 188 -13.58 -1.76 8.87
C TYR A 188 -13.99 -2.43 10.17
N GLU A 189 -15.29 -2.55 10.44
CA GLU A 189 -15.79 -3.31 11.59
C GLU A 189 -15.32 -4.77 11.53
N PHE A 190 -15.40 -5.40 10.35
CA PHE A 190 -14.92 -6.77 10.18
C PHE A 190 -13.39 -6.89 10.33
N ALA A 191 -12.62 -5.97 9.75
CA ALA A 191 -11.16 -5.98 9.83
C ALA A 191 -10.67 -5.76 11.28
N SER A 192 -11.24 -4.79 11.99
CA SER A 192 -10.91 -4.50 13.39
C SER A 192 -11.28 -5.67 14.33
N LEU A 193 -12.45 -6.30 14.14
CA LEU A 193 -12.85 -7.49 14.90
C LEU A 193 -11.92 -8.67 14.66
N ARG A 194 -11.47 -8.87 13.41
CA ARG A 194 -10.51 -9.92 13.07
C ARG A 194 -9.14 -9.66 13.68
N GLY A 195 -8.64 -8.44 13.57
CA GLY A 195 -7.36 -8.04 14.16
C GLY A 195 -7.34 -8.15 15.68
N LEU A 196 -8.46 -7.89 16.35
CA LEU A 196 -8.61 -8.10 17.79
C LEU A 196 -8.60 -9.60 18.13
N LYS A 197 -9.32 -10.43 17.36
CA LYS A 197 -9.36 -11.88 17.56
C LYS A 197 -7.99 -12.54 17.35
N GLU A 198 -7.22 -12.08 16.38
CA GLU A 198 -5.86 -12.57 16.13
C GLU A 198 -4.85 -12.12 17.21
N GLN A 199 -5.13 -11.03 17.93
CA GLN A 199 -4.30 -10.59 19.07
C GLN A 199 -4.59 -11.32 20.38
N ILE A 200 -5.74 -12.00 20.52
CA ILE A 200 -6.07 -12.73 21.76
C ILE A 200 -5.04 -13.84 22.09
N PRO A 201 -4.62 -14.70 21.13
CA PRO A 201 -3.61 -15.73 21.40
C PRO A 201 -2.23 -15.14 21.73
N SER A 202 -1.83 -14.05 21.07
CA SER A 202 -0.51 -13.44 21.30
C SER A 202 -0.45 -12.71 22.65
N ILE A 203 -1.53 -12.06 23.07
CA ILE A 203 -1.65 -11.45 24.40
C ILE A 203 -1.61 -12.53 25.49
N GLN A 204 -2.27 -13.67 25.29
CA GLN A 204 -2.20 -14.81 26.21
C GLN A 204 -0.79 -15.38 26.30
N GLN A 205 -0.12 -15.61 25.17
CA GLN A 205 1.27 -16.08 25.14
C GLN A 205 2.24 -15.08 25.78
N GLN A 206 2.07 -13.76 25.57
CA GLN A 206 2.88 -12.75 26.23
C GLN A 206 2.63 -12.68 27.74
N ALA A 207 1.39 -12.86 28.18
CA ALA A 207 1.05 -12.94 29.59
C ALA A 207 1.66 -14.19 30.23
N GLU A 208 1.56 -15.35 29.57
CA GLU A 208 2.20 -16.60 29.99
C GLU A 208 3.72 -16.45 30.03
N GLN A 209 4.33 -15.85 29.02
CA GLN A 209 5.77 -15.60 28.98
C GLN A 209 6.21 -14.66 30.11
N LYS A 210 5.47 -13.57 30.37
CA LYS A 210 5.75 -12.69 31.52
C LYS A 210 5.61 -13.42 32.85
N VAL A 211 4.65 -14.32 33.00
CA VAL A 211 4.50 -15.16 34.20
C VAL A 211 5.66 -16.14 34.31
N VAL A 212 6.05 -16.80 33.22
CA VAL A 212 7.21 -17.71 33.17
C VAL A 212 8.50 -16.97 33.50
N ASP A 213 8.70 -15.75 32.97
CA ASP A 213 9.87 -14.93 33.24
C ASP A 213 9.88 -14.42 34.69
N GLN A 214 8.72 -14.08 35.26
CA GLN A 214 8.59 -13.78 36.70
C GLN A 214 8.88 -15.00 37.58
N ILE A 215 8.43 -16.20 37.17
CA ILE A 215 8.71 -17.45 37.89
C ILE A 215 10.20 -17.79 37.77
N LYS A 216 10.81 -17.65 36.59
CA LYS A 216 12.25 -17.85 36.37
C LYS A 216 13.09 -16.81 37.10
N ALA A 217 12.65 -15.55 37.18
CA ALA A 217 13.32 -14.52 37.98
C ALA A 217 13.24 -14.82 39.48
N ARG A 218 12.15 -15.45 39.96
CA ARG A 218 12.04 -15.95 41.33
C ARG A 218 12.89 -17.19 41.57
N GLN A 219 13.02 -18.09 40.59
CA GLN A 219 13.83 -19.30 40.68
C GLN A 219 15.34 -19.05 40.48
N GLY A 220 15.73 -18.05 39.69
CA GLY A 220 17.12 -17.62 39.51
C GLY A 220 17.67 -16.79 40.67
N LYS A 221 16.80 -16.35 41.58
CA LYS A 221 17.17 -15.76 42.87
C LYS A 221 17.17 -16.85 43.95
N HIS A 222 18.04 -17.85 43.80
CA HIS A 222 18.55 -18.57 44.97
C HIS A 222 19.39 -17.59 45.79
N VAL A 223 18.72 -16.81 46.62
CA VAL A 223 19.33 -16.28 47.82
C VAL A 223 19.29 -17.42 48.81
N GLU A 224 20.45 -17.98 49.14
CA GLU A 224 20.64 -18.67 50.41
C GLU A 224 20.44 -17.62 51.53
N THR A 225 19.19 -17.29 51.85
CA THR A 225 18.90 -16.70 53.15
C THR A 225 18.54 -17.85 54.06
N HIS A 226 19.50 -18.24 54.90
CA HIS A 226 19.19 -18.70 56.24
C HIS A 226 18.12 -17.75 56.81
N ASP A 227 16.92 -18.28 57.03
CA ASP A 227 15.78 -17.53 57.53
C ASP A 227 15.97 -17.27 59.03
N GLU A 228 16.84 -16.32 59.37
CA GLU A 228 17.02 -15.82 60.74
C GLU A 228 15.78 -15.05 61.23
N ASN A 229 14.86 -14.66 60.34
CA ASN A 229 13.68 -13.86 60.68
C ASN A 229 12.42 -14.70 60.98
N ALA A 230 12.38 -15.99 60.62
CA ALA A 230 11.33 -16.89 61.08
C ALA A 230 11.45 -17.24 62.59
N MET A 231 12.64 -17.08 63.18
CA MET A 231 12.88 -17.45 64.60
C MET A 231 12.44 -16.38 65.61
N VAL A 232 12.37 -15.10 65.22
CA VAL A 232 11.95 -14.00 66.11
C VAL A 232 10.43 -14.03 66.37
N ASN A 233 9.65 -14.62 65.46
CA ASN A 233 8.18 -14.62 65.55
C ASN A 233 7.59 -15.71 66.48
N LEU A 234 8.43 -16.53 67.10
CA LEU A 234 8.02 -17.62 68.00
C LEU A 234 8.14 -17.26 69.50
N GLY A 235 8.55 -16.03 69.84
CA GLY A 235 8.62 -15.57 71.23
C GLY A 235 9.61 -16.33 72.11
N LEU A 236 10.62 -16.96 71.50
CA LEU A 236 11.67 -17.72 72.16
C LEU A 236 12.88 -16.81 72.40
N SER A 237 13.48 -16.91 73.59
CA SER A 237 14.76 -16.24 73.88
C SER A 237 15.93 -16.96 73.18
N GLU A 238 17.06 -16.28 72.98
CA GLU A 238 18.28 -16.89 72.43
C GLU A 238 18.76 -18.11 73.26
N GLU A 239 18.53 -18.10 74.57
CA GLU A 239 18.83 -19.23 75.45
C GLU A 239 17.91 -20.43 75.20
N GLU A 240 16.62 -20.20 74.92
CA GLU A 240 15.66 -21.28 74.60
C GLU A 240 15.94 -21.89 73.22
N ILE A 241 16.38 -21.08 72.26
CA ILE A 241 16.77 -21.52 70.91
C ILE A 241 18.01 -22.42 70.97
N THR A 242 19.00 -22.05 71.80
CA THR A 242 20.20 -22.86 71.99
C THR A 242 19.90 -24.17 72.73
N MET A 243 18.93 -24.16 73.65
CA MET A 243 18.47 -25.38 74.32
C MET A 243 17.75 -26.35 73.37
N ALA A 244 16.84 -25.84 72.51
CA ALA A 244 16.17 -26.63 71.48
C ALA A 244 17.18 -27.29 70.52
N LYS A 245 18.20 -26.53 70.12
CA LYS A 245 19.29 -27.02 69.26
C LYS A 245 20.12 -28.11 69.94
N ASN A 246 20.42 -27.98 71.23
CA ASN A 246 21.13 -29.00 72.00
C ASN A 246 20.29 -30.26 72.24
N MET A 247 18.96 -30.14 72.23
CA MET A 247 18.03 -31.27 72.34
C MET A 247 17.69 -31.90 70.98
N GLY A 248 18.21 -31.37 69.87
CA GLY A 248 18.00 -31.90 68.52
C GLY A 248 16.57 -31.73 67.99
N ILE A 249 15.78 -30.84 68.59
CA ILE A 249 14.40 -30.53 68.21
C ILE A 249 14.32 -29.15 67.55
N SER A 250 13.35 -28.96 66.65
CA SER A 250 13.22 -27.68 65.97
C SER A 250 12.70 -26.60 66.93
N PRO A 251 13.09 -25.32 66.78
CA PRO A 251 12.57 -24.23 67.60
C PRO A 251 11.04 -24.11 67.56
N GLU A 252 10.42 -24.45 66.42
CA GLU A 252 8.95 -24.51 66.27
C GLU A 252 8.29 -25.61 67.11
N GLU A 253 8.95 -26.78 67.22
CA GLU A 253 8.47 -27.84 68.10
C GLU A 253 8.68 -27.45 69.56
N TYR A 254 9.82 -26.87 69.93
CA TYR A 254 10.08 -26.41 71.30
C TYR A 254 9.06 -25.36 71.77
N ALA A 255 8.66 -24.43 70.89
CA ALA A 255 7.63 -23.43 71.19
C ALA A 255 6.25 -24.03 71.54
N LYS A 256 5.93 -25.25 71.09
CA LYS A 256 4.66 -25.93 71.42
C LYS A 256 4.64 -26.58 72.81
N TRP A 257 5.82 -26.79 73.41
CA TRP A 257 5.97 -27.37 74.74
C TRP A 257 6.16 -26.31 75.84
N LYS A 258 6.24 -25.04 75.45
CA LYS A 258 6.18 -23.87 76.33
C LYS A 258 4.73 -23.55 76.69
#